data_AF-A0A2A5BV69-F1
#
_entry.id   AF-A0A2A5BV69-F1
#
_cell.length_a   1.000
_cell.length_b   1.000
_cell.length_c   1.000
_cell.angle_alpha   90.00
_cell.angle_beta   90.00
_cell.angle_gamma   90.00
#
_symmetry.space_group_name_H-M   'P 1'
#
loop_
_entity.id
_entity.type
_entity.pdbx_description
1 polymer ?
#
loop_
_entity_poly.entity_id
_entity_poly.type
_entity_poly.pdbx_seq_one_letter_code
_entity_poly.pdbx_strand_id
1 'polypeptide(L)'
;MKKLLFFVLILVVSPLYSQPEKIELFSLSLEQLLQLKITGSTLTPESLSVVPAAVTVFSHEEISRMGLDTLDELMNLVPGFQS
;
A
#
# COMPACT_ATOMS: atom_id res chain seq x y z
N MET A 1 -50.43 -3.43 -11.15
CA MET A 1 -49.50 -4.28 -10.37
C MET A 1 -48.17 -4.56 -11.08
N LYS A 2 -48.15 -4.88 -12.39
CA LYS A 2 -46.90 -5.09 -13.16
C LYS A 2 -45.92 -3.89 -13.15
N LYS A 3 -46.43 -2.65 -13.20
CA LYS A 3 -45.60 -1.42 -13.13
C LYS A 3 -44.90 -1.24 -11.76
N LEU A 4 -45.56 -1.62 -10.67
CA LEU A 4 -44.99 -1.61 -9.32
C LEU A 4 -43.86 -2.66 -9.21
N LEU A 5 -44.09 -3.83 -9.78
CA LEU A 5 -43.09 -4.91 -9.82
C LEU A 5 -41.87 -4.55 -10.66
N PHE A 6 -42.05 -3.83 -11.78
CA PHE A 6 -40.95 -3.31 -12.60
C PHE A 6 -40.13 -2.24 -11.87
N PHE A 7 -40.78 -1.38 -11.06
CA PHE A 7 -40.10 -0.37 -10.26
C PHE A 7 -39.27 -0.97 -9.13
N VAL A 8 -39.79 -2.01 -8.46
CA VAL A 8 -39.04 -2.77 -7.45
C VAL A 8 -37.83 -3.46 -8.07
N LEU A 9 -37.97 -4.00 -9.29
CA LEU A 9 -36.86 -4.67 -9.97
C LEU A 9 -35.69 -3.72 -10.25
N ILE A 10 -35.96 -2.46 -10.64
CA ILE A 10 -34.93 -1.45 -10.89
C ILE A 10 -34.16 -1.05 -9.62
N LEU A 11 -34.81 -1.04 -8.46
CA LEU A 11 -34.19 -0.66 -7.20
C LEU A 11 -33.13 -1.67 -6.72
N VAL A 12 -33.23 -2.93 -7.16
CA VAL A 12 -32.31 -4.02 -6.76
C VAL A 12 -31.05 -4.06 -7.63
N VAL A 13 -31.02 -3.37 -8.78
CA VAL A 13 -29.88 -3.40 -9.73
C VAL A 13 -28.91 -2.24 -9.56
N SER A 14 -28.96 -1.51 -8.44
CA SER A 14 -27.98 -0.45 -8.19
C SER A 14 -26.58 -1.06 -8.00
N PRO A 15 -25.55 -0.56 -8.71
CA PRO A 15 -24.19 -1.03 -8.53
C PRO A 15 -23.71 -0.65 -7.13
N LEU A 16 -23.34 -1.65 -6.32
CA LEU A 16 -22.60 -1.42 -5.09
C LEU A 16 -21.16 -1.05 -5.46
N TYR A 17 -20.83 0.23 -5.36
CA TYR A 17 -19.45 0.67 -5.41
C TYR A 17 -18.78 0.32 -4.08
N SER A 18 -17.74 -0.51 -4.12
CA SER A 18 -16.84 -0.69 -2.98
C SER A 18 -16.12 0.64 -2.75
N GLN A 19 -16.34 1.27 -1.60
CA GLN A 19 -15.58 2.44 -1.22
C GLN A 19 -14.20 1.96 -0.77
N PRO A 20 -13.10 2.41 -1.42
CA PRO A 20 -11.77 2.09 -0.93
C PRO A 20 -11.64 2.67 0.48
N GLU A 21 -11.26 1.82 1.43
CA GLU A 21 -10.98 2.23 2.80
C GLU A 21 -9.79 3.20 2.77
N LYS A 22 -10.10 4.50 2.80
CA LYS A 22 -9.08 5.55 2.90
C LYS A 22 -8.62 5.59 4.36
N ILE A 23 -7.56 4.87 4.65
CA ILE A 23 -6.86 5.00 5.92
C ILE A 23 -6.15 6.35 5.90
N GLU A 24 -6.53 7.25 6.81
CA GLU A 24 -5.84 8.54 7.00
C GLU A 24 -4.50 8.30 7.71
N LEU A 25 -3.49 7.89 6.95
CA LEU A 25 -2.18 7.51 7.49
C LEU A 25 -1.52 8.59 8.36
N PHE A 26 -1.81 9.86 8.10
CA PHE A 26 -1.24 11.00 8.83
C PHE A 26 -1.99 11.39 10.11
N SER A 27 -3.15 10.78 10.39
CA SER A 27 -3.87 10.98 11.65
C SER A 27 -3.56 9.90 12.69
N LEU A 28 -2.76 8.90 12.33
CA LEU A 28 -2.33 7.82 13.21
C LEU A 28 -1.12 8.22 14.07
N SER A 29 -1.08 7.72 15.31
CA SER A 29 0.10 7.83 16.17
C SER A 29 1.23 6.92 15.67
N LEU A 30 2.50 7.20 16.05
CA LEU A 30 3.64 6.35 15.68
C LEU A 30 3.45 4.89 16.11
N GLU A 31 2.85 4.64 17.28
CA GLU A 31 2.55 3.29 17.77
C GLU A 31 1.52 2.58 16.88
N GLN A 32 0.50 3.30 16.43
CA GLN A 32 -0.51 2.78 15.50
C GLN A 32 0.09 2.54 14.11
N LEU A 33 1.04 3.39 13.70
CA LEU A 33 1.74 3.26 12.43
C LEU A 33 2.62 2.00 12.37
N LEU A 34 3.24 1.61 13.50
CA LEU A 34 4.03 0.38 13.60
C LEU A 34 3.19 -0.90 13.54
N GLN A 35 1.92 -0.81 13.95
CA GLN A 35 0.97 -1.93 13.96
C GLN A 35 0.24 -2.08 12.62
N LEU A 36 0.37 -1.11 11.71
CA LEU A 36 -0.22 -1.20 10.37
C LEU A 36 0.39 -2.38 9.62
N LYS A 37 -0.49 -3.24 9.11
CA LYS A 37 -0.10 -4.30 8.19
C LYS A 37 0.06 -3.68 6.82
N ILE A 38 1.27 -3.74 6.28
CA ILE A 38 1.53 -3.33 4.91
C ILE A 38 1.71 -4.58 4.05
N THR A 39 1.13 -4.57 2.87
CA THR A 39 1.42 -5.61 1.87
C THR A 39 2.68 -5.18 1.13
N GLY A 40 3.82 -5.75 1.51
CA GLY A 40 5.11 -5.51 0.87
C GLY A 40 5.46 -6.59 -0.17
N SER A 41 6.76 -6.92 -0.26
CA SER A 41 7.29 -7.91 -1.22
C SER A 41 6.78 -9.34 -1.01
N THR A 42 6.21 -9.67 0.15
CA THR A 42 5.72 -11.02 0.49
C THR A 42 4.34 -11.33 -0.06
N LEU A 43 3.63 -10.34 -0.63
CA LEU A 43 2.22 -10.43 -1.05
C LEU A 43 1.25 -10.87 0.08
N THR A 44 1.74 -10.92 1.32
CA THR A 44 0.98 -11.18 2.55
C THR A 44 1.03 -9.93 3.44
N PRO A 45 -0.09 -9.52 4.04
CA PRO A 45 -0.11 -8.35 4.93
C PRO A 45 0.56 -8.69 6.26
N GLU A 46 1.79 -8.21 6.44
CA GLU A 46 2.58 -8.37 7.66
C GLU A 46 3.13 -7.01 8.14
N SER A 47 3.44 -6.89 9.43
CA SER A 47 4.12 -5.69 9.95
C SER A 47 5.58 -5.73 9.52
N LEU A 48 6.17 -4.58 9.16
CA LEU A 48 7.59 -4.42 8.83
C LEU A 48 8.52 -5.05 9.89
N SER A 49 8.09 -5.06 11.14
CA SER A 49 8.84 -5.64 12.28
C SER A 49 8.91 -7.17 12.28
N VAL A 50 8.04 -7.85 11.51
CA VAL A 50 7.86 -9.32 11.55
C VAL A 50 8.31 -9.99 10.24
N VAL A 51 8.55 -9.24 9.16
CA VAL A 51 8.94 -9.82 7.88
C VAL A 51 10.31 -10.49 7.99
N PRO A 52 10.45 -11.80 7.69
CA PRO A 52 11.72 -12.52 7.76
C PRO A 52 12.62 -12.25 6.53
N ALA A 53 12.70 -11.00 6.09
CA ALA A 53 13.48 -10.59 4.92
C ALA A 53 14.23 -9.28 5.20
N ALA A 54 15.45 -9.16 4.68
CA ALA A 54 16.19 -7.90 4.71
C ALA A 54 15.51 -6.90 3.77
N VAL A 55 15.00 -5.79 4.31
CA VAL A 55 14.39 -4.69 3.54
C VAL A 55 15.23 -3.44 3.71
N THR A 56 15.65 -2.84 2.60
CA THR A 56 16.30 -1.53 2.57
C THR A 56 15.29 -0.48 2.11
N VAL A 57 15.14 0.59 2.89
CA VAL A 57 14.22 1.69 2.59
C VAL A 57 15.03 2.96 2.37
N PHE A 58 14.78 3.65 1.27
CA PHE A 58 15.35 4.95 0.96
C PHE A 58 14.23 5.99 0.86
N SER A 59 14.36 7.07 1.62
CA SER A 59 13.47 8.23 1.52
C SER A 59 13.83 9.11 0.33
N HIS A 60 12.87 9.93 -0.11
CA HIS A 60 13.09 10.87 -1.20
C HIS A 60 14.23 11.87 -0.90
N GLU A 61 14.32 12.33 0.35
CA GLU A 61 15.37 13.26 0.77
C GLU A 61 16.76 12.60 0.75
N GLU A 62 16.84 11.32 1.14
CA GLU A 62 18.07 10.54 1.06
C GLU A 62 18.50 10.36 -0.40
N ILE A 63 17.59 9.93 -1.28
CA ILE A 63 17.89 9.76 -2.72
C ILE A 63 18.39 11.07 -3.32
N SER A 64 17.74 12.20 -3.02
CA SER A 64 18.12 13.53 -3.50
C SER A 64 19.53 13.95 -3.05
N ARG A 65 19.93 13.58 -1.84
CA ARG A 65 21.27 13.90 -1.30
C ARG A 65 22.37 12.95 -1.78
N MET A 66 22.03 11.76 -2.27
CA MET A 66 23.03 10.78 -2.74
C MET A 66 23.62 11.14 -4.11
N GLY A 67 22.93 11.98 -4.90
CA GLY A 67 23.41 12.39 -6.23
C GLY A 67 23.52 11.22 -7.21
N LEU A 68 22.63 10.23 -7.09
CA LEU A 68 22.56 9.06 -7.96
C LEU A 68 21.74 9.42 -9.20
N ASP A 69 22.24 9.00 -10.36
CA ASP A 69 21.61 9.30 -11.65
C ASP A 69 20.73 8.14 -12.13
N THR A 70 21.02 6.91 -11.69
CA THR A 70 20.25 5.72 -12.12
C THR A 70 19.84 4.81 -10.96
N LEU A 71 18.84 3.98 -11.22
CA LEU A 71 18.37 2.98 -10.26
C LEU A 71 19.46 1.95 -9.95
N ASP A 72 20.29 1.60 -10.93
CA ASP A 72 21.35 0.59 -10.79
C ASP A 72 22.37 1.02 -9.73
N GLU A 73 22.71 2.32 -9.73
CA GLU A 73 23.59 2.93 -8.72
C GLU A 73 22.98 2.89 -7.31
N LEU A 74 21.67 3.17 -7.19
CA LEU A 74 20.95 3.04 -5.93
C LEU A 74 20.96 1.59 -5.42
N MET A 75 20.76 0.63 -6.32
CA MET A 75 20.69 -0.77 -5.97
C MET A 75 22.05 -1.35 -5.54
N ASN A 76 23.17 -0.79 -6.00
CA ASN A 76 24.50 -1.14 -5.50
C ASN A 76 24.71 -0.83 -4.01
N LEU A 77 23.85 0.01 -3.41
CA LEU A 77 23.88 0.32 -1.98
C LEU A 77 23.04 -0.67 -1.15
N VAL A 78 22.29 -1.56 -1.80
CA VAL A 78 21.46 -2.57 -1.13
C VAL A 78 22.33 -3.80 -0.79
N PRO A 79 22.47 -4.16 0.50
CA PRO A 79 23.26 -5.32 0.90
C PRO A 79 22.77 -6.61 0.23
N GLY A 80 23.68 -7.37 -0.37
CA GLY A 80 23.36 -8.63 -1.04
C GLY A 80 22.83 -8.48 -2.47
N PHE A 81 22.75 -7.25 -3.00
CA PHE A 81 22.47 -6.98 -4.40
C PHE A 81 23.78 -6.71 -5.16
N GLN A 82 23.99 -7.40 -6.28
CA GLN A 82 25.05 -7.13 -7.25
C GLN A 82 24.45 -7.27 -8.65
N SER A 83 24.60 -6.23 -9.48
CA SER A 83 24.13 -6.22 -10.88
C SER A 83 25.29 -6.21 -11.87
#